data_AF-A0A1F0BHB1-F1
#
_entry.id   AF-A0A1F0BHB1-F1
#
_cell.length_a   1.000
_cell.length_b   1.000
_cell.length_c   1.000
_cell.angle_alpha   90.00
_cell.angle_beta   90.00
_cell.angle_gamma   90.00
#
_symmetry.space_group_name_H-M   'P 1'
#
loop_
_entity.id
_entity.type
_entity.pdbx_description
1 polymer ?
#
loop_
_entity_poly.entity_id
_entity_poly.type
_entity_poly.pdbx_seq_one_letter_code
_entity_poly.pdbx_strand_id
1 'polypeptide(L)'
;MNIVDIENKIWYHKCINKRKECFDMINWKQMFNAKERQDASEDEWSEYTDITLQKFMTSDFMQAFADDCSNAMKKSGRKDFDDYSAIKLEMSSVLEEFGYPLFSALEDAYSEEQQLKMLLEFKEKYLSSR
;
A
#
# COMPACT_ATOMS: atom_id res chain seq x y z
N MET A 1 -6.05 -5.90 46.32
CA MET A 1 -5.71 -5.53 44.92
C MET A 1 -7.01 -5.08 44.28
N ASN A 2 -7.12 -3.80 43.92
CA ASN A 2 -8.40 -3.18 43.54
C ASN A 2 -8.72 -3.51 42.08
N ILE A 3 -9.98 -3.83 41.77
CA ILE A 3 -10.41 -4.24 40.41
C ILE A 3 -10.10 -3.13 39.39
N VAL A 4 -10.22 -1.86 39.82
CA VAL A 4 -9.91 -0.67 39.03
C VAL A 4 -8.44 -0.62 38.57
N ASP A 5 -7.49 -1.13 39.36
CA ASP A 5 -6.07 -1.16 38.99
C ASP A 5 -5.76 -2.22 37.92
N ILE A 6 -6.54 -3.31 37.89
CA ILE A 6 -6.40 -4.38 36.91
C ILE A 6 -6.96 -3.92 35.56
N GLU A 7 -8.14 -3.29 35.56
CA GLU A 7 -8.77 -2.75 34.35
C GLU A 7 -7.93 -1.65 33.70
N ASN A 8 -7.36 -0.75 34.50
CA ASN A 8 -6.43 0.27 34.00
C ASN A 8 -5.18 -0.36 33.38
N LYS A 9 -4.58 -1.38 33.99
CA LYS A 9 -3.41 -2.07 33.41
C LYS A 9 -3.74 -2.80 32.11
N ILE A 10 -4.92 -3.42 32.00
CA ILE A 10 -5.40 -4.07 30.78
C ILE A 10 -5.62 -3.04 29.67
N TRP A 11 -6.25 -1.91 29.99
CA TRP A 11 -6.46 -0.81 29.04
C TRP A 11 -5.13 -0.23 28.55
N TYR A 12 -4.19 0.05 29.46
CA TYR A 12 -2.85 0.53 29.12
C TYR A 12 -2.07 -0.47 28.25
N HIS A 13 -2.11 -1.77 28.55
CA HIS A 13 -1.47 -2.79 27.71
C HIS A 13 -2.12 -2.89 26.32
N LYS A 14 -3.44 -2.82 26.22
CA LYS A 14 -4.14 -2.78 24.92
C LYS A 14 -3.74 -1.56 24.10
N CYS A 15 -3.67 -0.38 24.72
CA CYS A 15 -3.24 0.86 24.05
C CYS A 15 -1.77 0.83 23.62
N ILE A 16 -0.89 0.21 24.40
CA ILE A 16 0.53 0.03 24.05
C ILE A 16 0.69 -0.99 22.93
N ASN A 17 -0.06 -2.08 22.93
CA ASN A 17 0.00 -3.07 21.85
C ASN A 17 -0.58 -2.51 20.54
N LYS A 18 -1.69 -1.76 20.59
CA LYS A 18 -2.19 -0.99 19.44
C LYS A 18 -1.16 0.01 18.92
N ARG A 19 -0.44 0.71 19.81
CA ARG A 19 0.63 1.64 19.41
C ARG A 19 1.91 0.96 18.89
N LYS A 20 2.23 -0.25 19.36
CA LYS A 20 3.34 -1.05 18.84
C LYS A 20 3.02 -1.64 17.46
N GLU A 21 1.75 -1.95 17.17
CA GLU A 21 1.29 -2.27 15.83
C GLU A 21 1.43 -1.08 14.86
N CYS A 22 1.35 0.16 15.36
CA CYS A 22 1.49 1.39 14.55
C CYS A 22 2.94 1.82 14.25
N PHE A 23 3.97 1.15 14.79
CA PHE A 23 5.36 1.64 14.68
C PHE A 23 6.17 1.05 13.51
N ASP A 24 5.60 0.09 12.77
CA ASP A 24 6.18 -0.44 11.52
C ASP A 24 5.31 -0.07 10.31
N MET A 25 4.76 1.15 10.28
CA MET A 25 4.05 1.66 9.10
C MET A 25 5.08 2.03 8.04
N ILE A 26 4.96 1.43 6.86
CA ILE A 26 5.83 1.78 5.73
C ILE A 26 5.48 3.19 5.25
N ASN A 27 6.44 3.90 4.64
CA ASN A 27 6.14 5.18 4.00
C ASN A 27 6.04 4.96 2.49
N TRP A 28 4.87 4.49 2.04
CA TRP A 28 4.64 4.13 0.64
C TRP A 28 4.93 5.32 -0.28
N LYS A 29 4.45 6.51 0.08
CA LYS A 29 4.68 7.72 -0.71
C LYS A 29 6.17 8.02 -0.91
N GLN A 30 6.97 7.92 0.15
CA GLN A 30 8.42 8.13 0.03
C GLN A 30 9.08 7.03 -0.80
N MET A 31 8.67 5.77 -0.63
CA MET A 31 9.22 4.66 -1.40
C MET A 31 8.88 4.79 -2.90
N PHE A 32 7.61 5.07 -3.23
CA PHE A 32 7.14 5.29 -4.59
C PHE A 32 7.93 6.41 -5.27
N ASN A 33 8.05 7.57 -4.63
CA ASN A 33 8.81 8.70 -5.18
C ASN A 33 10.32 8.44 -5.32
N ALA A 34 10.88 7.51 -4.56
CA ALA A 34 12.30 7.18 -4.62
C ALA A 34 12.62 6.06 -5.63
N LYS A 35 11.62 5.32 -6.11
CA LYS A 35 11.80 4.08 -6.87
C LYS A 35 11.18 4.13 -8.27
N GLU A 36 10.07 4.82 -8.42
CA GLU A 36 9.37 4.92 -9.71
C GLU A 36 9.93 6.05 -10.57
N ARG A 37 9.94 5.82 -11.89
CA ARG A 37 10.54 6.70 -12.88
C ARG A 37 9.56 7.80 -13.30
N GLN A 38 9.42 8.84 -12.49
CA GLN A 38 8.36 9.85 -12.67
C GLN A 38 8.73 11.05 -13.56
N ASP A 39 9.98 11.12 -14.05
CA ASP A 39 10.49 12.28 -14.79
C ASP A 39 10.76 11.94 -16.25
N ALA A 40 9.81 12.31 -17.13
CA ALA A 40 9.92 12.14 -18.57
C ALA A 40 11.04 12.95 -19.23
N SER A 41 11.55 13.97 -18.53
CA SER A 41 12.68 14.76 -19.03
C SER A 41 14.03 14.08 -18.77
N GLU A 42 14.08 13.15 -17.80
CA GLU A 42 15.27 12.36 -17.46
C GLU A 42 15.21 10.93 -18.02
N ASP A 43 14.02 10.36 -18.23
CA ASP A 43 13.81 9.02 -18.78
C ASP A 43 12.64 8.98 -19.77
N GLU A 44 12.91 8.62 -21.03
CA GLU A 44 11.85 8.47 -22.07
C GLU A 44 10.89 7.30 -21.75
N TRP A 45 11.31 6.37 -20.88
CA TRP A 45 10.51 5.27 -20.35
C TRP A 45 9.93 5.59 -18.97
N SER A 46 9.80 6.88 -18.64
CA SER A 46 9.17 7.31 -17.39
C SER A 46 7.73 6.81 -17.32
N GLU A 47 7.41 6.14 -16.23
CA GLU A 47 6.05 5.76 -15.86
C GLU A 47 5.47 6.84 -14.94
N TYR A 48 4.15 6.96 -14.90
CA TYR A 48 3.48 7.91 -14.00
C TYR A 48 3.88 9.36 -14.27
N THR A 49 3.83 9.85 -15.51
CA THR A 49 4.07 11.25 -15.89
C THR A 49 2.84 12.13 -15.69
N ASP A 50 1.65 11.54 -15.67
CA ASP A 50 0.38 12.20 -15.43
C ASP A 50 0.20 12.49 -13.94
N ILE A 51 -0.05 13.76 -13.63
CA ILE A 51 -0.17 14.23 -12.26
C ILE A 51 -1.35 13.61 -11.50
N THR A 52 -2.40 13.17 -12.20
CA THR A 52 -3.58 12.57 -11.56
C THR A 52 -3.30 11.14 -11.14
N LEU A 53 -2.63 10.35 -11.98
CA LEU A 53 -2.19 9.01 -11.62
C LEU A 53 -1.13 9.06 -10.50
N GLN A 54 -0.13 9.95 -10.60
CA GLN A 54 0.85 10.16 -9.50
C GLN A 54 0.17 10.50 -8.17
N LYS A 55 -0.82 11.41 -8.19
CA LYS A 55 -1.59 11.78 -7.00
C LYS A 55 -2.37 10.61 -6.43
N PHE A 56 -2.90 9.74 -7.30
CA PHE A 56 -3.57 8.52 -6.85
C PHE A 56 -2.58 7.55 -6.20
N MET A 57 -1.44 7.28 -6.85
CA MET A 57 -0.39 6.38 -6.36
C MET A 57 0.22 6.83 -5.02
N THR A 58 0.20 8.14 -4.75
CA THR A 58 0.68 8.75 -3.50
C THR A 58 -0.43 9.13 -2.52
N SER A 59 -1.66 8.63 -2.73
CA SER A 59 -2.82 8.92 -1.87
C SER A 59 -2.86 8.09 -0.58
N ASP A 60 -3.67 8.54 0.38
CA ASP A 60 -3.91 7.82 1.64
C ASP A 60 -4.46 6.40 1.43
N PHE A 61 -5.22 6.19 0.36
CA PHE A 61 -5.70 4.85 0.00
C PHE A 61 -4.55 3.93 -0.35
N MET A 62 -3.61 4.38 -1.20
CA MET A 62 -2.47 3.58 -1.61
C MET A 62 -1.52 3.29 -0.45
N GLN A 63 -1.36 4.26 0.46
CA GLN A 63 -0.65 4.04 1.72
C GLN A 63 -1.32 2.93 2.55
N ALA A 64 -2.63 3.01 2.80
CA ALA A 64 -3.34 2.00 3.57
C ALA A 64 -3.31 0.61 2.90
N PHE A 65 -3.45 0.57 1.57
CA PHE A 65 -3.39 -0.66 0.80
C PHE A 65 -2.00 -1.32 0.88
N ALA A 66 -0.94 -0.53 0.75
CA ALA A 66 0.43 -1.00 0.90
C ALA A 66 0.71 -1.49 2.34
N ASP A 67 0.19 -0.79 3.36
CA ASP A 67 0.28 -1.22 4.76
C ASP A 67 -0.43 -2.55 5.00
N ASP A 68 -1.61 -2.76 4.40
CA ASP A 68 -2.32 -4.04 4.50
C ASP A 68 -1.50 -5.19 3.91
N CYS A 69 -0.88 -4.97 2.75
CA CYS A 69 -0.02 -5.95 2.08
C CYS A 69 1.25 -6.23 2.91
N SER A 70 1.94 -5.19 3.36
CA SER A 70 3.11 -5.29 4.25
C SER A 70 2.78 -6.09 5.52
N ASN A 71 1.64 -5.81 6.15
CA ASN A 71 1.19 -6.55 7.33
C ASN A 71 0.82 -8.00 7.03
N ALA A 72 0.24 -8.30 5.87
CA ALA A 72 -0.04 -9.66 5.44
C ALA A 72 1.26 -10.45 5.25
N MET A 73 2.25 -9.88 4.56
CA MET A 73 3.59 -10.45 4.39
C MET A 73 4.27 -10.71 5.75
N LYS A 74 4.21 -9.74 6.67
CA LYS A 74 4.77 -9.89 8.02
C LYS A 74 4.10 -11.04 8.78
N LYS A 75 2.78 -11.17 8.71
CA LYS A 75 2.01 -12.27 9.34
C LYS A 75 2.35 -13.63 8.73
N SER A 76 2.65 -13.69 7.44
CA SER A 76 3.09 -14.92 6.77
C SER A 76 4.57 -15.26 7.04
N GLY A 77 5.28 -14.44 7.83
CA GLY A 77 6.66 -14.67 8.21
C GLY A 77 7.69 -14.23 7.15
N ARG A 78 7.27 -13.50 6.12
CA ARG A 78 8.19 -12.84 5.18
C ARG A 78 9.00 -11.80 5.93
N LYS A 79 10.26 -11.60 5.52
CA LYS A 79 11.20 -10.64 6.15
C LYS A 79 11.38 -9.36 5.35
N ASP A 80 10.97 -9.38 4.09
CA ASP A 80 11.02 -8.29 3.12
C ASP A 80 9.71 -7.48 3.10
N PHE A 81 8.98 -7.45 4.23
CA PHE A 81 7.69 -6.75 4.35
C PHE A 81 7.81 -5.22 4.31
N ASP A 82 9.02 -4.68 4.37
CA ASP A 82 9.35 -3.26 4.27
C ASP A 82 10.09 -2.90 2.97
N ASP A 83 10.31 -3.87 2.07
CA ASP A 83 10.92 -3.64 0.76
C ASP A 83 9.87 -3.20 -0.28
N TYR A 84 10.18 -2.11 -0.98
CA TYR A 84 9.29 -1.53 -1.98
C TYR A 84 8.85 -2.53 -3.06
N SER A 85 9.79 -3.30 -3.61
CA SER A 85 9.52 -4.21 -4.72
C SER A 85 8.67 -5.38 -4.24
N ALA A 86 8.96 -5.89 -3.03
CA ALA A 86 8.20 -6.95 -2.41
C ALA A 86 6.76 -6.53 -2.09
N ILE A 87 6.57 -5.29 -1.60
CA ILE A 87 5.24 -4.72 -1.34
C ILE A 87 4.48 -4.50 -2.64
N LYS A 88 5.10 -3.90 -3.67
CA LYS A 88 4.47 -3.68 -4.99
C LYS A 88 4.05 -5.01 -5.64
N LEU A 89 4.86 -6.06 -5.47
CA LEU A 89 4.52 -7.41 -5.92
C LEU A 89 3.32 -7.98 -5.16
N GLU A 90 3.30 -7.86 -3.84
CA GLU A 90 2.15 -8.33 -3.03
C GLU A 90 0.86 -7.58 -3.40
N MET A 91 0.93 -6.26 -3.58
CA MET A 91 -0.19 -5.46 -4.06
C MET A 91 -0.66 -5.91 -5.45
N SER A 92 0.26 -6.30 -6.33
CA SER A 92 -0.08 -6.84 -7.65
C SER A 92 -0.82 -8.18 -7.53
N SER A 93 -0.39 -9.07 -6.64
CA SER A 93 -1.12 -10.31 -6.34
C SER A 93 -2.56 -10.02 -5.88
N VAL A 94 -2.75 -9.03 -5.00
CA VAL A 94 -4.09 -8.63 -4.56
C VAL A 94 -4.91 -8.01 -5.71
N LEU A 95 -4.32 -7.23 -6.61
CA LEU A 95 -5.02 -6.75 -7.81
C LEU A 95 -5.55 -7.92 -8.65
N GLU A 96 -4.72 -8.95 -8.86
CA GLU A 96 -5.08 -10.15 -9.62
C GLU A 96 -6.21 -10.93 -8.95
N GLU A 97 -6.21 -11.06 -7.62
CA GLU A 97 -7.31 -11.67 -6.86
C GLU A 97 -8.66 -10.96 -7.07
N PHE A 98 -8.63 -9.65 -7.31
CA PHE A 98 -9.81 -8.84 -7.62
C PHE A 98 -10.14 -8.79 -9.13
N GLY A 99 -9.39 -9.52 -9.95
CA GLY A 99 -9.58 -9.62 -11.40
C GLY A 99 -9.00 -8.44 -12.19
N TYR A 100 -8.03 -7.71 -11.62
CA TYR A 100 -7.32 -6.63 -12.30
C TYR A 100 -5.89 -7.06 -12.71
N PRO A 101 -5.30 -6.44 -13.74
CA PRO A 101 -3.91 -6.72 -14.11
C PRO A 101 -2.92 -6.31 -13.00
N LEU A 102 -1.76 -6.99 -12.99
CA LEU A 102 -0.61 -6.62 -12.17
C LEU A 102 -0.13 -5.20 -12.51
N PHE A 103 0.57 -4.51 -11.60
CA PHE A 103 1.11 -3.17 -11.89
C PHE A 103 2.01 -3.14 -13.13
N SER A 104 2.90 -4.13 -13.31
CA SER A 104 3.76 -4.17 -14.50
C SER A 104 2.96 -4.31 -15.79
N ALA A 105 1.85 -5.08 -15.77
CA ALA A 105 0.99 -5.20 -16.94
C ALA A 105 0.17 -3.92 -17.20
N LEU A 106 -0.19 -3.18 -16.15
CA LEU A 106 -0.81 -1.86 -16.26
C LEU A 106 0.15 -0.85 -16.91
N GLU A 107 1.38 -0.78 -16.40
CA GLU A 107 2.47 0.07 -16.87
C GLU A 107 2.80 -0.23 -18.34
N ASP A 108 3.02 -1.51 -18.68
CA ASP A 108 3.46 -1.91 -20.03
C ASP A 108 2.39 -1.77 -21.12
N ALA A 109 1.11 -1.94 -20.80
CA ALA A 109 0.06 -2.18 -21.81
C ALA A 109 -1.05 -1.12 -21.87
N TYR A 110 -1.12 -0.21 -20.90
CA TYR A 110 -2.24 0.73 -20.78
C TYR A 110 -1.76 2.17 -20.61
N SER A 111 -2.52 3.11 -21.16
CA SER A 111 -2.25 4.53 -20.92
C SER A 111 -2.50 4.88 -19.45
N GLU A 112 -1.82 5.90 -18.93
CA GLU A 112 -1.97 6.32 -17.53
C GLU A 112 -3.43 6.65 -17.13
N GLU A 113 -4.24 7.17 -18.06
CA GLU A 113 -5.67 7.39 -17.86
C GLU A 113 -6.42 6.06 -17.66
N GLN A 114 -6.11 5.04 -18.46
CA GLN A 114 -6.70 3.71 -18.33
C GLN A 114 -6.24 3.02 -17.04
N GLN A 115 -4.96 3.16 -16.69
CA GLN A 115 -4.42 2.68 -15.43
C GLN A 115 -5.17 3.29 -14.25
N LEU A 116 -5.32 4.63 -14.22
CA LEU A 116 -6.05 5.34 -13.16
C LEU A 116 -7.49 4.86 -13.05
N LYS A 117 -8.20 4.73 -14.17
CA LYS A 117 -9.59 4.25 -14.18
C LYS A 117 -9.71 2.86 -13.53
N MET A 118 -8.85 1.93 -13.94
CA MET A 118 -8.86 0.57 -13.37
C MET A 118 -8.52 0.57 -11.87
N LEU A 119 -7.55 1.38 -11.44
CA LEU A 119 -7.18 1.48 -10.03
C LEU A 119 -8.27 2.15 -9.17
N LEU A 120 -9.04 3.10 -9.72
CA LEU A 120 -10.21 3.67 -9.05
C LEU A 120 -11.33 2.63 -8.89
N GLU A 121 -11.63 1.86 -9.94
CA GLU A 121 -12.60 0.75 -9.88
C GLU A 121 -12.14 -0.35 -8.90
N PHE A 122 -10.84 -0.65 -8.86
CA PHE A 122 -10.26 -1.55 -7.87
C PHE A 122 -10.46 -1.02 -6.45
N LYS A 123 -10.12 0.25 -6.20
CA LYS A 123 -10.28 0.89 -4.89
C LYS A 123 -11.70 0.73 -4.34
N GLU A 124 -12.72 0.97 -5.17
CA GLU A 124 -14.12 0.82 -4.76
C GLU A 124 -14.46 -0.62 -4.37
N LYS A 125 -14.05 -1.61 -5.18
CA LYS A 125 -14.27 -3.03 -4.88
C LYS A 125 -13.51 -3.48 -3.63
N TYR A 126 -12.25 -3.08 -3.51
CA TYR A 126 -11.39 -3.43 -2.38
C TYR A 126 -11.99 -2.91 -1.07
N LEU A 127 -12.35 -1.62 -1.01
CA LEU A 127 -12.96 -1.03 0.18
C LEU A 127 -14.32 -1.64 0.52
N SER A 128 -15.09 -2.07 -0.48
CA SER A 128 -16.39 -2.75 -0.27
C SER A 128 -16.26 -4.18 0.26
N SER A 129 -15.08 -4.80 0.11
CA SER A 129 -14.82 -6.18 0.55
C SER A 129 -14.32 -6.30 2.00
N ARG A 130 -14.03 -5.15 2.63
CA ARG A 130 -13.53 -5.05 4.01
C ARG A 130 -14.66 -4.78 5.00
#